data_AF-A0A249P3E0-F1
#
_entry.id   AF-A0A249P3E0-F1
#
_cell.length_a   1.000
_cell.length_b   1.000
_cell.length_c   1.000
_cell.angle_alpha   90.00
_cell.angle_beta   90.00
_cell.angle_gamma   90.00
#
_symmetry.space_group_name_H-M   'P 1'
#
loop_
_entity.id
_entity.type
_entity.pdbx_description
1 polymer ?
#
loop_
_entity_poly.entity_id
_entity_poly.type
_entity_poly.pdbx_seq_one_letter_code
_entity_poly.pdbx_strand_id
1 'polypeptide(L)' 'MQGKAKAQAIDQGTFSKSQTKTTVKDDELQSRTKTMSHVPGEKPTKSKSKVIIPLPEEQ' A
#
# COMPACT_ATOMS: atom_id res chain seq x y z
N MET A 1 -25.04 -6.55 14.67
CA MET A 1 -23.62 -6.14 14.60
C MET A 1 -22.86 -7.21 13.80
N GLN A 2 -22.70 -7.08 12.48
CA GLN A 2 -21.86 -8.02 11.73
C GLN A 2 -20.39 -7.63 11.93
N GLY A 3 -19.73 -8.29 12.89
CA GLY A 3 -18.29 -8.14 13.13
C GLY A 3 -17.51 -8.67 11.94
N LYS A 4 -17.08 -7.80 11.03
CA LYS A 4 -16.09 -8.15 10.01
C LYS A 4 -14.75 -8.31 10.73
N ALA A 5 -14.47 -9.51 11.24
CA ALA A 5 -13.17 -9.87 11.79
C ALA A 5 -12.12 -9.84 10.66
N LYS A 6 -11.56 -8.66 10.40
CA LYS A 6 -10.34 -8.55 9.60
C LYS A 6 -9.23 -8.96 10.56
N ALA A 7 -8.66 -10.15 10.36
CA ALA A 7 -7.42 -10.54 11.02
C ALA A 7 -6.36 -9.48 10.66
N GLN A 8 -6.15 -8.53 11.56
CA GLN A 8 -5.05 -7.59 11.51
C GLN A 8 -3.98 -8.20 12.39
N ALA A 9 -2.75 -8.32 11.88
CA ALA A 9 -1.60 -8.63 12.71
C ALA A 9 -1.36 -7.42 13.61
N ILE A 10 -2.10 -7.36 14.72
CA ILE A 10 -1.90 -6.45 15.83
C ILE A 10 -1.23 -7.31 16.90
N ASP A 11 0.07 -7.46 16.79
CA ASP A 11 0.85 -8.15 17.81
C ASP A 11 1.29 -7.11 18.84
N GLN A 12 0.64 -7.11 20.01
CA GLN A 12 0.94 -6.19 21.12
C GLN A 12 0.96 -4.70 20.73
N GLY A 13 0.17 -4.29 19.74
CA GLY A 13 0.14 -2.90 19.23
C GLY A 13 1.10 -2.61 18.07
N THR A 14 1.90 -3.59 17.65
CA THR A 14 2.66 -3.57 16.40
C THR A 14 1.73 -3.86 15.23
N PHE A 15 1.82 -3.07 14.17
CA PHE A 15 1.10 -3.38 12.94
C PHE A 15 1.92 -3.02 11.70
N SER A 16 1.64 -3.75 10.62
CA SER A 16 2.15 -3.44 9.27
C SER A 16 1.01 -3.47 8.28
N LYS A 17 0.90 -2.43 7.44
CA LYS A 17 -0.12 -2.32 6.40
C LYS A 17 0.49 -1.80 5.10
N SER A 18 0.34 -2.56 4.03
CA SER A 18 0.68 -2.14 2.67
C SER A 18 -0.58 -1.93 1.84
N GLN A 19 -0.51 -0.97 0.90
CA GLN A 19 -1.54 -0.74 -0.10
C GLN A 19 -0.85 -0.39 -1.41
N THR A 20 -1.06 -1.23 -2.43
CA THR A 20 -0.63 -0.99 -3.79
C THR A 20 -1.84 -0.55 -4.60
N LYS A 21 -1.69 0.53 -5.36
CA LYS A 21 -2.71 1.00 -6.31
C LYS A 21 -2.06 1.13 -7.67
N THR A 22 -2.60 0.40 -8.64
CA THR A 22 -2.23 0.49 -10.04
C THR A 22 -3.35 1.23 -10.78
N THR A 23 -2.98 2.21 -11.57
CA THR A 23 -3.89 2.98 -12.42
C THR A 23 -3.32 2.98 -13.82
N VAL A 24 -4.14 2.68 -14.82
CA VAL A 24 -3.84 2.91 -16.23
C VAL A 24 -4.44 4.26 -16.59
N LYS A 25 -3.64 5.16 -17.17
CA LYS A 25 -4.14 6.43 -17.69
C LYS A 25 -3.48 6.67 -19.03
N ASP A 26 -4.29 6.90 -20.05
CA ASP A 26 -3.85 7.10 -21.43
C ASP A 26 -2.84 5.98 -21.80
N ASP A 27 -1.57 6.33 -22.00
CA ASP A 27 -0.47 5.40 -22.34
C ASP A 27 0.54 5.17 -21.20
N GLU A 28 0.17 5.46 -19.95
CA GLU A 28 1.02 5.24 -18.78
C GLU A 28 0.38 4.28 -17.75
N LEU A 29 1.17 3.28 -17.34
CA LEU A 29 0.88 2.44 -16.19
C LEU A 29 1.54 3.04 -14.95
N GLN A 30 0.72 3.56 -14.04
CA GLN A 30 1.19 4.12 -12.77
C GLN A 30 0.91 3.14 -11.63
N SER A 31 1.97 2.66 -10.98
CA SER A 31 1.89 1.86 -9.76
C SER A 31 2.37 2.67 -8.56
N ARG A 32 1.57 2.71 -7.51
CA ARG A 32 1.91 3.40 -6.27
C ARG A 32 1.74 2.47 -5.09
N THR A 33 2.81 2.28 -4.35
CA THR A 33 2.79 1.49 -3.11
C THR A 33 2.93 2.43 -1.92
N LYS A 34 2.10 2.22 -0.91
CA LYS A 34 2.15 2.92 0.38
C LYS A 34 2.22 1.88 1.49
N THR A 35 3.22 1.99 2.34
CA THR A 35 3.37 1.14 3.53
C THR A 35 3.27 1.99 4.79
N MET A 36 2.71 1.40 5.85
CA MET A 36 2.65 1.94 7.20
C MET A 36 3.14 0.86 8.14
N SER A 37 4.09 1.18 9.01
CA SER A 37 4.53 0.34 10.11
C SER A 37 4.40 1.09 11.43
N HIS A 38 4.11 0.38 12.49
CA HIS A 38 4.11 0.93 13.84
C HIS A 38 4.63 -0.11 14.81
N VAL A 39 5.44 0.35 15.76
CA VAL A 39 5.90 -0.40 16.92
C VAL A 39 5.52 0.41 18.16
N PRO A 40 4.98 -0.21 19.22
CA PRO A 40 4.66 0.49 20.47
C PRO A 40 5.87 1.25 21.02
N GLY A 41 5.66 2.50 21.42
CA GLY A 41 6.72 3.40 21.88
C GLY A 41 7.35 4.25 20.78
N GLU A 42 7.09 3.94 19.52
CA GLU A 42 7.57 4.71 18.37
C GLU A 42 6.43 5.35 17.57
N LYS A 43 6.71 6.47 16.89
CA LYS A 43 5.73 7.07 15.99
C LYS A 43 5.56 6.18 14.75
N PRO A 44 4.32 5.96 14.26
CA PRO A 44 4.09 5.21 13.04
C PRO A 44 4.90 5.76 11.87
N THR A 45 5.61 4.88 11.16
CA THR A 45 6.41 5.22 10.00
C THR A 45 5.65 4.93 8.72
N LYS A 46 5.77 5.83 7.74
CA LYS A 46 5.11 5.73 6.44
C LYS A 46 6.14 5.77 5.32
N SER A 47 6.10 4.79 4.42
CA SER A 47 6.85 4.83 3.17
C SER A 47 5.90 4.88 1.96
N LYS A 48 6.37 5.53 0.90
CA LYS A 48 5.66 5.65 -0.38
C LYS A 48 6.66 5.40 -1.50
N SER A 49 6.33 4.54 -2.44
CA SER A 49 7.02 4.41 -3.72
C SER A 49 6.05 4.62 -4.87
N LYS A 50 6.55 5.21 -5.97
CA LYS A 50 5.80 5.42 -7.20
C LYS A 50 6.65 4.88 -8.35
N VAL A 51 6.04 4.08 -9.20
CA VAL A 51 6.61 3.58 -10.44
C VAL A 51 5.69 4.03 -11.57
N ILE A 52 6.27 4.56 -12.63
CA ILE A 52 5.56 4.95 -13.85
C ILE A 52 6.22 4.18 -14.97
N ILE A 53 5.42 3.41 -15.71
CA ILE A 53 5.87 2.62 -16.84
C ILE A 53 5.10 3.13 -18.06
N PRO A 54 5.78 3.67 -19.10
CA PRO A 54 5.13 3.94 -20.37
C PRO A 54 4.67 2.62 -20.99
N LEU A 55 3.41 2.53 -21.40
CA LEU A 55 2.87 1.36 -22.09
C LEU A 55 3.42 1.32 -23.51
N PRO A 56 3.94 0.17 -23.98
CA PRO A 56 4.31 0.01 -25.38
C PRO A 56 3.04 0.06 -26.24
N GLU A 57 3.06 0.86 -27.31
CA GLU A 57 2.06 0.77 -28.38
C GLU A 57 2.18 -0.63 -29.02
N GLU A 58 1.06 -1.36 -29.12
CA GLU A 58 0.99 -2.59 -29.92
C GLU A 58 1.30 -2.23 -31.38
N GLN A 59 2.43 -2.72 -31.90
CA GLN A 59 2.81 -2.63 -33.33
C GLN A 59 1.93 -3.52 -34.21
#